data_AF-A0A2S6AWQ3-F1
#
_entry.id   AF-A0A2S6AWQ3-F1
#
_cell.length_a   1.000
_cell.length_b   1.000
_cell.length_c   1.000
_cell.angle_alpha   90.00
_cell.angle_beta   90.00
_cell.angle_gamma   90.00
#
_symmetry.space_group_name_H-M   'P 1'
#
loop_
_entity.id
_entity.type
_entity.pdbx_description
1 polymer ?
#
loop_
_entity_poly.entity_id
_entity_poly.type
_entity_poly.pdbx_seq_one_letter_code
_entity_poly.pdbx_strand_id
1 'polypeptide(L)' 'MTSEDTAARLRVLGSRAEKAGYRLLRDPALPDAWSLLDAEDGAVVCPATTLERIEQWLDE' A
#
# COMPACT_ATOMS: atom_id res chain seq x y z
N MET A 1 -13.75 9.88 13.29
CA MET A 1 -12.35 9.43 13.39
C MET A 1 -11.73 9.64 12.03
N THR A 2 -10.61 10.36 12.00
CA THR A 2 -10.21 11.32 10.96
C THR A 2 -9.43 10.69 9.81
N SER A 3 -9.82 10.98 8.57
CA SER A 3 -9.16 10.59 7.32
C SER A 3 -7.68 11.05 7.20
N GLU A 4 -7.24 11.93 8.09
CA GLU A 4 -5.85 12.40 8.18
C GLU A 4 -4.86 11.33 8.66
N ASP A 5 -5.26 10.42 9.56
CA ASP A 5 -4.38 9.34 10.02
C ASP A 5 -4.08 8.35 8.89
N THR A 6 -5.09 8.04 8.08
CA THR A 6 -4.96 7.20 6.89
C THR A 6 -4.01 7.82 5.88
N ALA A 7 -4.09 9.13 5.63
CA ALA A 7 -3.22 9.82 4.69
C ALA A 7 -1.75 9.86 5.15
N ALA A 8 -1.49 9.99 6.46
CA ALA A 8 -0.15 9.93 7.03
C ALA A 8 0.44 8.51 6.91
N ARG A 9 -0.32 7.49 7.32
CA ARG A 9 0.08 6.07 7.17
C ARG A 9 0.37 5.70 5.73
N LEU A 10 -0.47 6.15 4.80
CA LEU A 10 -0.29 5.95 3.37
C LEU A 10 1.04 6.49 2.85
N ARG A 11 1.44 7.67 3.31
CA ARG A 11 2.69 8.30 2.89
C ARG A 11 3.90 7.52 3.39
N VAL A 12 3.84 7.01 4.63
CA VAL A 12 4.89 6.18 5.23
C VAL A 12 4.98 4.82 4.52
N LEU A 13 3.84 4.16 4.31
CA LEU A 13 3.74 2.90 3.56
C LEU A 13 4.21 3.05 2.13
N GLY A 14 3.80 4.11 1.43
CA GLY A 14 4.29 4.43 0.09
C GLY A 14 5.81 4.59 0.07
N SER A 15 6.36 5.35 1.01
CA SER A 15 7.82 5.54 1.10
C SER A 15 8.58 4.23 1.41
N ARG A 16 8.00 3.33 2.21
CA ARG A 16 8.57 2.00 2.49
C ARG A 16 8.49 1.09 1.28
N ALA A 17 7.32 1.04 0.64
CA ALA A 17 7.11 0.31 -0.60
C ALA A 17 8.13 0.77 -1.65
N GLU A 18 8.25 2.08 -1.90
CA GLU A 18 9.18 2.62 -2.90
C GLU A 18 10.63 2.27 -2.59
N LYS A 19 11.03 2.28 -1.31
CA LYS A 19 12.38 1.86 -0.88
C LYS A 19 12.64 0.38 -1.11
N ALA A 20 11.61 -0.45 -1.01
CA ALA A 20 11.69 -1.89 -1.22
C ALA A 20 11.46 -2.27 -2.71
N GLY A 21 11.21 -1.30 -3.59
CA GLY A 21 10.94 -1.57 -5.01
C GLY A 21 9.48 -1.90 -5.30
N TYR A 22 8.54 -1.39 -4.50
CA TYR A 22 7.10 -1.59 -4.65
C TYR A 22 6.34 -0.26 -4.73
N ARG A 23 5.15 -0.29 -5.33
CA ARG A 23 4.24 0.84 -5.42
C ARG A 23 2.88 0.49 -4.84
N LEU A 24 2.37 1.37 -3.98
CA LEU A 24 1.06 1.22 -3.37
C LEU A 24 -0.02 1.83 -4.28
N LEU A 25 -1.06 1.07 -4.61
CA LEU A 25 -2.18 1.55 -5.42
C LEU A 25 -3.50 1.34 -4.69
N ARG A 26 -4.33 2.38 -4.68
CA ARG A 26 -5.68 2.33 -4.11
C ARG A 26 -6.64 1.86 -5.17
N ASP A 27 -7.49 0.89 -4.83
CA ASP A 27 -8.55 0.50 -5.76
C ASP A 27 -9.61 1.62 -5.85
N PRO A 28 -9.98 2.09 -7.06
CA PRO A 28 -10.98 3.13 -7.22
C PRO A 28 -12.40 2.65 -6.93
N ALA A 29 -12.68 1.34 -7.02
CA ALA A 29 -14.00 0.78 -6.74
C ALA A 29 -14.20 0.49 -5.24
N LEU A 30 -13.11 0.25 -4.51
CA LEU A 30 -13.15 -0.05 -3.08
C LEU A 30 -12.19 0.88 -2.32
N PRO A 31 -12.72 1.90 -1.61
CA PRO A 31 -11.88 2.88 -0.92
C PRO A 31 -10.96 2.29 0.17
N ASP A 32 -11.28 1.09 0.66
CA ASP A 32 -10.53 0.33 1.65
C ASP A 32 -9.59 -0.72 1.03
N ALA A 33 -9.72 -1.03 -0.27
CA ALA A 33 -8.85 -2.00 -0.92
C ALA A 33 -7.58 -1.35 -1.47
N TRP A 34 -6.46 -2.02 -1.21
CA TRP A 34 -5.12 -1.61 -1.61
C TRP A 34 -4.44 -2.75 -2.34
N SER A 35 -3.65 -2.42 -3.34
CA SER A 35 -2.79 -3.38 -4.01
C SER A 35 -1.36 -2.89 -3.93
N LEU A 36 -0.47 -3.77 -3.49
CA LEU A 36 0.97 -3.57 -3.64
C LEU A 36 1.37 -4.09 -5.01
N LEU A 37 1.95 -3.22 -5.83
CA LEU A 37 2.51 -3.57 -7.12
C LEU A 37 4.02 -3.55 -7.03
N ASP A 38 4.68 -4.37 -7.83
CA ASP A 38 6.11 -4.30 -8.05
C ASP A 38 6.45 -3.00 -8.80
N ALA A 39 7.49 -2.30 -8.38
CA ALA A 39 7.91 -1.06 -9.02
C ALA A 39 8.71 -1.31 -10.31
N GLU A 40 9.28 -2.50 -10.48
CA GLU A 40 10.01 -2.88 -11.69
C GLU A 40 9.05 -3.24 -12.82
N ASP A 41 8.12 -4.16 -12.57
CA ASP A 41 7.24 -4.69 -13.64
C ASP A 41 5.79 -4.18 -13.55
N GLY A 42 5.39 -3.57 -12.42
CA GLY A 42 4.00 -3.18 -12.19
C GLY A 42 3.08 -4.38 -11.94
N ALA A 43 3.63 -5.55 -11.62
CA ALA A 43 2.85 -6.73 -11.29
C ALA A 43 2.20 -6.58 -9.92
N VAL A 44 0.95 -7.03 -9.74
CA VAL A 44 0.32 -7.05 -8.41
C VAL A 44 1.01 -8.11 -7.55
N VAL A 45 1.83 -7.65 -6.61
CA VAL A 45 2.57 -8.50 -5.67
C VAL A 45 1.66 -8.97 -4.56
N CYS A 46 0.82 -8.07 -4.03
CA CYS A 46 -0.09 -8.40 -2.95
C CYS A 46 -1.37 -7.54 -3.01
N PRO A 47 -2.53 -8.14 -3.34
CA PRO A 47 -3.82 -7.49 -3.11
C PRO A 47 -4.18 -7.61 -1.62
N ALA A 48 -4.43 -6.48 -0.97
CA ALA A 48 -4.77 -6.40 0.44
C ALA A 48 -6.00 -5.53 0.65
N THR A 49 -6.97 -6.03 1.41
CA THR A 49 -8.17 -5.26 1.76
C THR A 49 -7.94 -4.25 2.87
N THR A 50 -6.72 -4.15 3.42
CA THR A 50 -6.34 -3.18 4.46
C THR A 50 -4.87 -2.80 4.38
N LEU A 51 -4.54 -1.58 4.80
CA LEU A 51 -3.16 -1.06 4.88
C LEU A 51 -2.28 -1.84 5.85
N GLU A 52 -2.84 -2.33 6.96
CA GLU A 52 -2.11 -3.13 7.96
C GLU A 52 -1.51 -4.41 7.39
N ARG A 53 -2.17 -5.00 6.40
CA ARG A 53 -1.66 -6.20 5.73
C ARG A 53 -0.51 -5.90 4.78
N ILE A 54 -0.52 -4.72 4.16
CA ILE A 54 0.62 -4.26 3.36
C ILE A 54 1.79 -3.87 4.25
N GLU A 55 1.52 -3.27 5.41
CA GLU A 55 2.57 -2.94 6.38
C GLU A 55 3.27 -4.18 6.89
N GLN A 56 2.52 -5.24 7.21
CA GLN A 56 3.10 -6.54 7.59
C GLN A 56 3.93 -7.16 6.47
N TRP A 57 3.48 -7.08 5.22
CA TRP A 57 4.23 -7.63 4.09
C TRP A 57 5.55 -6.88 3.84
N LEU A 58 5.57 -5.57 4.07
CA LEU A 58 6.78 -4.73 3.94
C LEU A 58 7.75 -4.85 5.12
N ASP A 59 7.30 -5.39 6.26
CA ASP A 59 8.11 -5.59 7.47
C ASP A 59 8.68 -7.02 7.57
N GLU A 60 8.27 -7.92 6.67
CA GLU A 60 8.77 -9.30 6.57
C GLU A 60 10.13 -9.42 5.86
#